data_AF-A0A099Z956-F1
#
_entry.id   AF-A0A099Z956-F1
#
_cell.length_a   1.000
_cell.length_b   1.000
_cell.length_c   1.000
_cell.angle_alpha   90.00
_cell.angle_beta   90.00
_cell.angle_gamma   90.00
#
_symmetry.space_group_name_H-M   'P 1'
#
loop_
_entity.id
_entity.type
_entity.pdbx_description
1 polymer ?
#
loop_
_entity_poly.entity_id
_entity_poly.type
_entity_poly.pdbx_seq_one_letter_code
_entity_poly.pdbx_strand_id
1 'polypeptide(L)'
;RCGIALDAWMLPVGDDIYQNSVQQPLLFINSEKFQWADNILKMKKVGSNDTNKKMITIKGSVHQSFPDFTFVSGELIGRFFKLKGEIDPNEAIDISNQASLAFLQKHLGKLEVWSD
;
A
#
# COMPACT_ATOMS: atom_id res chain seq x y z
N ARG A 1 17.08 -2.60 -0.60
CA ARG A 1 17.20 -2.54 0.87
C ARG A 1 15.86 -2.81 1.56
N CYS A 2 14.74 -2.30 1.06
CA CYS A 2 13.37 -2.72 1.39
C CYS A 2 12.43 -2.30 0.25
N GLY A 3 11.14 -2.69 0.28
CA GLY A 3 10.13 -2.29 -0.70
C GLY A 3 8.78 -1.94 -0.05
N ILE A 4 8.01 -1.08 -0.71
CA ILE A 4 6.64 -0.74 -0.33
C ILE A 4 5.77 -0.93 -1.56
N ALA A 5 4.70 -1.72 -1.41
CA ALA A 5 3.79 -2.08 -2.47
C ALA A 5 2.41 -1.47 -2.17
N LEU A 6 2.06 -0.41 -2.90
CA LEU A 6 0.79 0.29 -2.77
C LEU A 6 -0.25 -0.40 -3.65
N ASP A 7 -1.25 -0.99 -3.02
CA ASP A 7 -2.40 -1.67 -3.62
C ASP A 7 -2.02 -2.65 -4.74
N ALA A 8 -1.04 -3.51 -4.44
CA ALA A 8 -0.39 -4.31 -5.48
C ALA A 8 -1.38 -5.24 -6.20
N TRP A 9 -1.26 -5.25 -7.53
CA TRP A 9 -1.91 -6.23 -8.37
C TRP A 9 -0.94 -7.40 -8.61
N MET A 10 -1.25 -8.57 -8.04
CA MET A 10 -0.38 -9.74 -8.05
C MET A 10 -0.62 -10.66 -9.26
N LEU A 11 -1.52 -10.32 -10.19
CA LEU A 11 -1.72 -11.10 -11.41
C LEU A 11 -0.45 -11.27 -12.26
N PRO A 12 0.35 -10.22 -12.54
CA PRO A 12 1.53 -10.34 -13.40
C PRO A 12 2.73 -10.99 -12.72
N VAL A 13 2.69 -11.26 -11.41
CA VAL A 13 3.80 -11.86 -10.67
C VAL A 13 3.78 -13.37 -10.85
N GLY A 14 4.86 -13.90 -11.45
CA GLY A 14 5.06 -15.32 -11.71
C GLY A 14 5.17 -16.16 -10.43
N ASP A 15 4.79 -17.44 -10.53
CA ASP A 15 4.72 -18.32 -9.36
C ASP A 15 6.09 -18.60 -8.72
N ASP A 16 7.16 -18.50 -9.50
CA ASP A 16 8.55 -18.63 -9.10
C ASP A 16 8.98 -17.56 -8.09
N ILE A 17 8.37 -16.36 -8.15
CA ILE A 17 8.73 -15.22 -7.29
C ILE A 17 8.21 -15.38 -5.85
N TYR A 18 7.10 -16.09 -5.66
CA TYR A 18 6.50 -16.27 -4.34
C TYR A 18 7.34 -17.17 -3.42
N GLN A 19 8.15 -18.06 -3.99
CA GLN A 19 8.96 -19.03 -3.25
C GLN A 19 10.40 -18.55 -3.20
N ASN A 20 10.73 -17.78 -2.16
CA ASN A 20 12.10 -17.40 -1.77
C ASN A 20 12.82 -16.32 -2.60
N SER A 21 12.15 -15.62 -3.52
CA SER A 21 12.83 -14.58 -4.32
C SER A 21 12.93 -13.22 -3.62
N VAL A 22 11.96 -12.87 -2.77
CA VAL A 22 11.94 -11.56 -2.08
C VAL A 22 12.47 -11.70 -0.66
N GLN A 23 13.78 -11.49 -0.50
CA GLN A 23 14.49 -11.55 0.79
C GLN A 23 14.49 -10.21 1.52
N GLN A 24 14.20 -9.11 0.82
CA GLN A 24 14.18 -7.78 1.40
C GLN A 24 12.88 -7.55 2.21
N PRO A 25 12.91 -6.71 3.26
CA PRO A 25 11.70 -6.25 3.94
C PRO A 25 10.69 -5.68 2.94
N LEU A 26 9.40 -6.02 3.13
CA LEU A 26 8.33 -5.58 2.25
C LEU A 26 7.09 -5.14 3.05
N LEU A 27 6.58 -3.96 2.76
CA LEU A 27 5.29 -3.48 3.27
C LEU A 27 4.26 -3.44 2.15
N PHE A 28 3.15 -4.14 2.31
CA PHE A 28 1.95 -3.97 1.50
C PHE A 28 1.01 -2.96 2.17
N ILE A 29 0.61 -1.91 1.45
CA ILE A 29 -0.42 -0.96 1.87
C ILE A 29 -1.58 -1.07 0.90
N ASN A 30 -2.69 -1.66 1.34
CA ASN A 30 -3.82 -1.98 0.47
C ASN A 30 -4.98 -1.00 0.67
N SER A 31 -5.76 -0.79 -0.40
CA SER A 31 -7.10 -0.22 -0.24
C SER A 31 -8.11 -1.28 0.17
N GLU A 32 -9.20 -0.86 0.82
CA GLU A 32 -10.24 -1.79 1.27
C GLU A 32 -11.01 -2.39 0.08
N LYS A 33 -11.37 -1.56 -0.90
CA LYS A 33 -12.34 -1.95 -1.95
C LYS A 33 -11.70 -2.56 -3.21
N PHE A 34 -10.38 -2.50 -3.38
CA PHE A 34 -9.69 -3.03 -4.57
C PHE A 34 -9.32 -4.52 -4.47
N GLN A 35 -9.11 -5.02 -3.25
CA GLN A 35 -8.55 -6.35 -3.03
C GLN A 35 -9.57 -7.48 -3.20
N TRP A 36 -9.10 -8.65 -3.63
CA TRP A 36 -9.87 -9.90 -3.67
C TRP A 36 -9.05 -11.07 -3.12
N ALA A 37 -9.72 -12.18 -2.81
CA ALA A 37 -9.14 -13.32 -2.09
C ALA A 37 -7.83 -13.83 -2.72
N ASP A 38 -7.84 -14.13 -4.03
CA ASP A 38 -6.65 -14.68 -4.70
C ASP A 38 -5.47 -13.71 -4.72
N ASN A 39 -5.73 -12.40 -4.87
CA ASN A 39 -4.68 -11.38 -4.80
C ASN A 39 -4.01 -11.35 -3.42
N ILE A 40 -4.83 -11.38 -2.36
CA ILE A 40 -4.36 -11.40 -0.97
C ILE A 40 -3.61 -12.71 -0.67
N LEU A 41 -4.07 -13.85 -1.18
CA LEU A 41 -3.37 -15.12 -1.03
C LEU A 41 -1.97 -15.05 -1.66
N LYS A 42 -1.83 -14.45 -2.84
CA LYS A 42 -0.52 -14.23 -3.48
C LYS A 42 0.39 -13.31 -2.64
N MET A 43 -0.12 -12.21 -2.11
CA MET A 43 0.66 -11.35 -1.20
C MET A 43 1.10 -12.10 0.07
N LYS A 44 0.20 -12.91 0.66
CA LYS A 44 0.52 -13.73 1.84
C LYS A 44 1.58 -14.79 1.56
N LYS A 45 1.62 -15.37 0.35
CA LYS A 45 2.71 -16.28 -0.05
C LYS A 45 4.07 -15.59 -0.03
N VAL A 46 4.17 -14.32 -0.45
CA VAL A 46 5.41 -13.54 -0.32
C VAL A 46 5.79 -13.33 1.16
N GLY A 47 4.78 -13.11 2.02
CA GLY A 47 4.92 -12.74 3.42
C GLY A 47 5.09 -13.86 4.44
N SER A 48 4.92 -15.13 4.06
CA SER A 48 4.81 -16.21 5.04
C SER A 48 6.08 -16.35 5.90
N ASN A 49 5.92 -16.33 7.22
CA ASN A 49 6.96 -16.56 8.23
C ASN A 49 8.08 -15.48 8.35
N ASP A 50 7.92 -14.30 7.74
CA ASP A 50 8.90 -13.21 7.85
C ASP A 50 8.35 -11.99 8.59
N THR A 51 8.93 -11.68 9.75
CA THR A 51 8.53 -10.54 10.59
C THR A 51 8.85 -9.17 9.97
N ASN A 52 9.73 -9.14 8.96
CA ASN A 52 10.06 -7.95 8.17
C ASN A 52 9.12 -7.73 6.99
N LYS A 53 8.16 -8.64 6.77
CA LYS A 53 7.08 -8.47 5.80
C LYS A 53 5.79 -8.10 6.52
N LYS A 54 5.20 -6.97 6.13
CA LYS A 54 4.02 -6.37 6.76
C LYS A 54 2.93 -6.10 5.73
N MET A 55 1.69 -6.11 6.17
CA MET A 55 0.53 -5.79 5.36
C MET A 55 -0.46 -5.00 6.20
N ILE A 56 -0.92 -3.88 5.68
CA ILE A 56 -1.98 -3.06 6.27
C ILE A 56 -3.05 -2.76 5.21
N THR A 57 -4.25 -2.43 5.66
CA THR A 57 -5.36 -1.99 4.81
C THR A 57 -5.91 -0.68 5.35
N ILE A 58 -6.06 0.32 4.48
CA ILE A 58 -6.66 1.61 4.84
C ILE A 58 -8.18 1.47 4.72
N LYS A 59 -8.89 1.52 5.85
CA LYS A 59 -10.35 1.37 5.88
C LYS A 59 -11.03 2.51 5.09
N GLY A 60 -12.11 2.19 4.40
CA GLY A 60 -12.89 3.12 3.58
C GLY A 60 -12.22 3.51 2.25
N SER A 61 -10.99 3.10 1.99
CA SER A 61 -10.24 3.52 0.80
C SER A 61 -10.57 2.68 -0.45
N VAL A 62 -10.38 3.32 -1.61
CA VAL A 62 -10.46 2.71 -2.94
C VAL A 62 -9.09 2.76 -3.62
N HIS A 63 -8.91 2.06 -4.75
CA HIS A 63 -7.65 2.06 -5.50
C HIS A 63 -7.14 3.47 -5.85
N GLN A 64 -8.06 4.38 -6.16
CA GLN A 64 -7.75 5.76 -6.51
C GLN A 64 -7.31 6.62 -5.32
N SER A 65 -7.26 6.08 -4.09
CA SER A 65 -6.77 6.81 -2.91
C SER A 65 -5.24 6.97 -2.89
N PHE A 66 -4.51 6.22 -3.73
CA PHE A 66 -3.06 6.31 -3.86
C PHE A 66 -2.58 7.29 -4.96
N PRO A 67 -3.17 7.31 -6.18
CA PRO A 67 -2.81 8.30 -7.20
C PRO A 67 -3.47 9.67 -6.96
N ASP A 68 -2.95 10.70 -7.61
CA ASP A 68 -3.37 12.10 -7.39
C ASP A 68 -4.83 12.42 -7.79
N PHE A 69 -5.50 11.55 -8.56
CA PHE A 69 -6.86 11.78 -9.06
C PHE A 69 -7.91 12.01 -7.96
N THR A 70 -7.67 11.47 -6.77
CA THR A 70 -8.54 11.70 -5.60
C THR A 70 -8.55 13.16 -5.12
N PHE A 71 -7.50 13.94 -5.43
CA PHE A 71 -7.38 15.35 -5.04
C PHE A 71 -7.90 16.33 -6.10
N VAL A 72 -7.82 15.97 -7.38
CA VAL A 72 -8.22 16.84 -8.49
C VAL A 72 -9.68 16.66 -8.94
N SER A 73 -10.33 15.56 -8.56
CA SER A 73 -11.77 15.39 -8.83
C SER A 73 -12.61 16.09 -7.76
N GLY A 74 -13.50 17.00 -8.17
CA GLY A 74 -14.48 17.61 -7.26
C GLY A 74 -15.32 16.54 -6.54
N GLU A 75 -15.73 16.77 -5.29
CA GLU A 75 -16.39 15.76 -4.43
C GLU A 75 -17.51 14.97 -5.09
N LEU A 76 -18.36 15.64 -5.88
CA LEU A 76 -19.51 15.05 -6.57
C LEU A 76 -19.09 14.08 -7.70
N ILE A 77 -18.12 14.47 -8.52
CA ILE A 77 -17.59 13.63 -9.60
C ILE A 77 -16.75 12.49 -9.01
N GLY A 78 -16.01 12.78 -7.94
CA GLY A 78 -15.12 11.83 -7.29
C GLY A 78 -15.84 10.60 -6.74
N ARG A 79 -16.98 10.78 -6.04
CA ARG A 79 -17.75 9.65 -5.50
C ARG A 79 -18.50 8.88 -6.58
N PHE A 80 -19.06 9.57 -7.58
CA PHE A 80 -19.86 8.92 -8.63
C PHE A 80 -19.03 8.01 -9.55
N PHE A 81 -17.77 8.37 -9.80
CA PHE A 81 -16.84 7.57 -10.61
C PHE A 81 -15.96 6.60 -9.80
N LYS A 82 -16.26 6.37 -8.50
CA LYS A 82 -15.40 5.60 -7.57
C LYS A 82 -13.95 6.10 -7.48
N LEU A 83 -13.72 7.39 -7.76
CA LEU A 83 -12.43 8.05 -7.61
C LEU A 83 -12.15 8.43 -6.15
N LYS A 84 -13.18 8.44 -5.30
CA LYS A 84 -13.08 8.69 -3.85
C LYS A 84 -13.73 7.54 -3.06
N GLY A 85 -13.07 7.16 -1.98
CA GLY A 85 -13.59 6.20 -1.00
C GLY A 85 -14.50 6.86 0.04
N GLU A 86 -14.79 6.13 1.10
CA GLU A 86 -15.49 6.62 2.29
C GLU A 86 -14.56 7.46 3.19
N ILE A 87 -13.26 7.18 3.17
CA ILE A 87 -12.23 7.94 3.91
C ILE A 87 -11.88 9.25 3.17
N ASP A 88 -11.49 10.28 3.92
CA ASP A 88 -10.97 11.51 3.34
C ASP A 88 -9.67 11.24 2.53
N PRO A 89 -9.53 11.79 1.31
CA PRO A 89 -8.33 11.62 0.50
C PRO A 89 -7.01 12.01 1.20
N ASN A 90 -7.01 13.08 2.00
CA ASN A 90 -5.81 13.53 2.70
C ASN A 90 -5.49 12.58 3.86
N GLU A 91 -6.51 12.13 4.60
CA GLU A 91 -6.31 11.13 5.66
C GLU A 91 -5.76 9.81 5.10
N ALA A 92 -6.27 9.35 3.95
CA ALA A 92 -5.79 8.14 3.30
C ALA A 92 -4.31 8.24 2.88
N ILE A 93 -3.92 9.35 2.25
CA ILE A 93 -2.53 9.54 1.83
C ILE A 93 -1.60 9.77 3.03
N ASP A 94 -2.06 10.45 4.09
CA ASP A 94 -1.28 10.65 5.32
C ASP A 94 -0.99 9.32 6.02
N ILE A 95 -1.99 8.43 6.14
CA ILE A 95 -1.78 7.08 6.68
C ILE A 95 -0.77 6.31 5.83
N SER A 96 -0.93 6.34 4.49
CA SER A 96 -0.02 5.67 3.55
C SER A 96 1.41 6.19 3.70
N ASN A 97 1.58 7.51 3.75
CA ASN A 97 2.87 8.18 3.85
C ASN A 97 3.55 7.93 5.20
N GLN A 98 2.84 8.07 6.32
CA GLN A 98 3.39 7.83 7.65
C GLN A 98 3.82 6.38 7.83
N ALA A 99 3.00 5.41 7.38
CA ALA A 99 3.37 4.00 7.39
C ALA A 99 4.60 3.73 6.53
N SER A 100 4.66 4.35 5.34
CA SER A 100 5.80 4.25 4.43
C SER A 100 7.07 4.82 5.04
N LEU A 101 7.02 6.03 5.60
CA LEU A 101 8.16 6.69 6.24
C LEU A 101 8.69 5.89 7.42
N ALA A 102 7.79 5.41 8.31
CA ALA A 102 8.18 4.57 9.44
C ALA A 102 8.87 3.27 8.98
N PHE A 103 8.35 2.65 7.91
CA PHE A 103 8.93 1.45 7.33
C PHE A 103 10.31 1.72 6.69
N LEU A 104 10.45 2.81 5.93
CA LEU A 104 11.72 3.23 5.34
C LEU A 104 12.76 3.55 6.42
N GLN A 105 12.38 4.32 7.45
CA GLN A 105 13.26 4.67 8.56
C GLN A 105 13.79 3.42 9.27
N LYS A 106 12.92 2.44 9.53
CA LYS A 106 13.29 1.18 10.17
C LYS A 106 14.28 0.36 9.34
N HIS A 107 14.10 0.31 8.02
CA HIS A 107 14.83 -0.63 7.15
C HIS A 107 15.98 -0.01 6.34
N LEU A 108 16.09 1.31 6.30
CA LEU A 108 17.17 2.02 5.59
C LEU A 108 18.14 2.73 6.53
N GLY A 109 17.72 3.09 7.75
CA GLY A 109 18.52 3.80 8.74
C GLY A 109 18.79 5.26 8.34
N LYS A 110 18.27 6.20 9.16
CA LYS A 110 18.36 7.68 9.03
C LYS A 110 17.60 8.27 7.83
N LEU A 111 16.31 8.54 8.01
CA LEU A 111 15.75 9.78 7.45
C LEU A 111 16.09 10.85 8.47
N GLU A 112 17.02 11.75 8.13
CA GLU A 112 17.17 13.00 8.88
C GLU A 112 15.82 13.69 8.83
N VAL A 113 15.17 13.79 9.99
CA VAL A 113 14.01 14.62 10.16
C VAL A 113 14.50 16.03 9.89
N TRP A 114 14.08 16.62 8.78
CA TRP A 114 14.24 18.06 8.56
C TRP A 114 13.51 18.73 9.72
N SER A 115 14.27 19.22 10.68
CA SER A 115 13.79 20.12 11.73
C SER A 115 13.47 21.45 11.06
N ASP A 116 12.19 21.82 11.06
CA ASP A 116 11.74 23.18 10.81
C ASP A 116 12.38 24.18 11.79
#